data_AF-A0A1I7MYN3-F1
#
_entry.id   AF-A0A1I7MYN3-F1
#
_cell.length_a   1.000
_cell.length_b   1.000
_cell.length_c   1.000
_cell.angle_alpha   90.00
_cell.angle_beta   90.00
_cell.angle_gamma   90.00
#
_symmetry.space_group_name_H-M   'P 1'
#
loop_
_entity.id
_entity.type
_entity.pdbx_description
1 polymer ?
#
loop_
_entity_poly.entity_id
_entity_poly.type
_entity_poly.pdbx_seq_one_letter_code
_entity_poly.pdbx_strand_id
1 'polypeptide(L)'
;MNDLYEWLEQQNGGIRTYAEFHQMAYEMARENPDQAAILALVGGVAARFAARFRGEPFSVDQASSAIQEFKEVLQRAKVAISGSEGERLNFANSIATFDLLAVKMH
;
A
#
# COMPACT_ATOMS: atom_id res chain seq x y z
N MET A 1 3.25 -8.84 -6.90
CA MET A 1 3.04 -7.36 -6.97
C MET A 1 2.08 -6.94 -8.08
N ASN A 2 2.23 -7.40 -9.33
CA ASN A 2 1.27 -7.08 -10.40
C ASN A 2 -0.16 -7.47 -10.02
N ASP A 3 -0.34 -8.68 -9.50
CA ASP A 3 -1.66 -9.19 -9.08
C ASP A 3 -2.29 -8.33 -7.98
N LEU A 4 -1.50 -7.83 -7.03
CA LEU A 4 -2.00 -6.90 -6.00
C LEU A 4 -2.47 -5.57 -6.60
N TYR A 5 -1.73 -5.05 -7.57
CA TYR A 5 -2.09 -3.81 -8.24
C TYR A 5 -3.37 -3.99 -9.08
N GLU A 6 -3.45 -5.05 -9.87
CA GLU A 6 -4.62 -5.35 -10.69
C GLU A 6 -5.85 -5.63 -9.82
N TRP A 7 -5.67 -6.34 -8.72
CA TRP A 7 -6.73 -6.54 -7.72
C TRP A 7 -7.20 -5.21 -7.13
N LEU A 8 -6.27 -4.33 -6.71
CA LEU A 8 -6.62 -3.03 -6.12
C LEU A 8 -7.33 -2.11 -7.12
N GLU A 9 -6.95 -2.17 -8.40
CA GLU A 9 -7.56 -1.37 -9.47
C GLU A 9 -9.08 -1.61 -9.57
N GLN A 10 -9.52 -2.83 -9.29
CA GLN A 10 -10.93 -3.23 -9.31
C GLN A 10 -11.71 -2.85 -8.05
N GLN A 11 -11.05 -2.29 -7.03
CA GLN A 11 -11.68 -2.00 -5.74
C GLN A 11 -12.18 -0.56 -5.64
N ASN A 12 -13.31 -0.39 -4.94
CA ASN A 12 -13.92 0.92 -4.67
C ASN A 12 -13.31 1.66 -3.46
N GLY A 13 -12.27 1.11 -2.81
CA GLY A 13 -11.52 1.81 -1.76
C GLY A 13 -12.19 1.85 -0.38
N GLY A 14 -13.05 0.89 -0.05
CA GLY A 14 -13.63 0.78 1.30
C GLY A 14 -12.61 0.25 2.33
N ILE A 15 -12.86 0.43 3.64
CA ILE A 15 -11.96 -0.06 4.71
C ILE A 15 -11.62 -1.55 4.57
N ARG A 16 -12.61 -2.36 4.15
CA ARG A 16 -12.43 -3.79 3.90
C ARG A 16 -11.38 -4.07 2.82
N THR A 17 -11.30 -3.23 1.78
CA THR A 17 -10.29 -3.32 0.73
C THR A 17 -8.88 -3.28 1.31
N TYR A 18 -8.60 -2.37 2.25
CA TYR A 18 -7.26 -2.25 2.82
C TYR A 18 -6.89 -3.42 3.75
N ALA A 19 -7.88 -3.96 4.49
CA ALA A 19 -7.67 -5.14 5.32
C ALA A 19 -7.38 -6.39 4.47
N GLU A 20 -8.15 -6.59 3.39
CA GLU A 20 -7.93 -7.68 2.43
C GLU A 20 -6.59 -7.51 1.70
N PHE A 21 -6.27 -6.29 1.29
CA PHE A 21 -4.98 -5.98 0.68
C PHE A 21 -3.81 -6.37 1.58
N HIS A 22 -3.85 -5.98 2.86
CA HIS A 22 -2.81 -6.31 3.83
C HIS A 22 -2.60 -7.83 3.94
N GLN A 23 -3.70 -8.59 4.02
CA GLN A 23 -3.63 -10.04 4.10
C GLN A 23 -2.98 -10.65 2.85
N MET A 24 -3.45 -10.25 1.66
CA MET A 24 -2.90 -10.72 0.39
C MET A 24 -1.41 -10.37 0.23
N ALA A 25 -1.03 -9.15 0.60
CA ALA A 25 0.36 -8.70 0.54
C ALA A 25 1.27 -9.51 1.47
N TYR A 26 0.78 -9.83 2.67
CA TYR A 26 1.52 -10.64 3.63
C TYR A 26 1.67 -12.09 3.17
N GLU A 27 0.62 -12.68 2.58
CA GLU A 27 0.67 -14.01 1.98
C GLU A 27 1.68 -14.07 0.83
N MET A 28 1.60 -13.12 -0.11
CA MET A 28 2.57 -13.01 -1.20
C MET A 28 4.00 -12.80 -0.71
N ALA A 29 4.21 -12.07 0.39
CA ALA A 29 5.54 -11.85 0.96
C ALA A 29 6.17 -13.17 1.43
N ARG A 30 5.37 -14.11 1.95
CA ARG A 30 5.85 -15.43 2.39
C ARG A 30 6.26 -16.32 1.21
N GLU A 31 5.62 -16.13 0.07
CA GLU A 31 5.85 -16.92 -1.14
C GLU A 31 6.96 -16.34 -2.02
N ASN A 32 7.27 -15.05 -1.87
CA ASN A 32 8.22 -14.32 -2.72
C ASN A 32 9.31 -13.62 -1.89
N PRO A 33 10.33 -14.35 -1.39
CA PRO A 33 11.37 -13.81 -0.52
C PRO A 33 12.08 -12.56 -1.06
N ASP A 34 12.36 -12.51 -2.36
CA ASP A 34 13.06 -11.40 -3.02
C ASP A 34 12.25 -10.08 -3.02
N GLN A 35 10.94 -10.17 -2.82
CA GLN A 35 10.01 -9.04 -2.78
C GLN A 35 9.39 -8.85 -1.40
N ALA A 36 9.70 -9.73 -0.44
CA ALA A 36 8.99 -9.85 0.83
C ALA A 36 9.01 -8.55 1.63
N ALA A 37 10.15 -7.85 1.66
CA ALA A 37 10.27 -6.58 2.38
C ALA A 37 9.33 -5.50 1.81
N ILE A 38 9.33 -5.33 0.48
CA ILE A 38 8.47 -4.34 -0.18
C ILE A 38 7.00 -4.71 0.01
N LEU A 39 6.64 -5.99 -0.18
CA LEU A 39 5.28 -6.51 0.01
C LEU A 39 4.77 -6.29 1.45
N ALA A 40 5.60 -6.61 2.45
CA ALA A 40 5.26 -6.39 3.85
C ALA A 40 5.09 -4.89 4.17
N LEU A 41 5.94 -4.03 3.61
CA LEU A 41 5.86 -2.58 3.84
C LEU A 41 4.60 -1.97 3.23
N VAL A 42 4.25 -2.30 1.98
CA VAL A 42 3.00 -1.80 1.36
C VAL A 42 1.77 -2.38 2.03
N GLY A 43 1.81 -3.65 2.45
CA GLY A 43 0.76 -4.24 3.29
C GLY A 43 0.61 -3.50 4.62
N GLY A 44 1.73 -3.12 5.24
CA GLY A 44 1.76 -2.34 6.48
C GLY A 44 1.12 -0.96 6.33
N VAL A 45 1.29 -0.29 5.19
CA VAL A 45 0.58 0.98 4.89
C VAL A 45 -0.93 0.75 4.90
N ALA A 46 -1.43 -0.27 4.20
CA ALA A 46 -2.85 -0.61 4.19
C ALA A 46 -3.38 -0.97 5.58
N ALA A 47 -2.60 -1.70 6.38
CA ALA A 47 -2.96 -2.07 7.75
C ALA A 47 -3.07 -0.84 8.67
N ARG A 48 -2.09 0.07 8.63
CA ARG A 48 -2.10 1.31 9.41
C ARG A 48 -3.30 2.18 9.04
N PHE A 49 -3.55 2.32 7.74
CA PHE A 49 -4.74 3.00 7.25
C PHE A 49 -6.01 2.37 7.81
N ALA A 50 -6.24 1.07 7.57
CA ALA A 50 -7.43 0.37 8.07
C ALA A 50 -7.60 0.46 9.60
N ALA A 51 -6.51 0.46 10.37
CA ALA A 51 -6.54 0.59 11.83
C ALA A 51 -7.02 1.98 12.28
N ARG A 52 -6.60 3.05 11.59
CA ARG A 52 -6.99 4.43 11.91
C ARG A 52 -8.50 4.67 11.76
N PHE A 53 -9.18 3.90 10.92
CA PHE A 53 -10.63 4.03 10.63
C PHE A 53 -11.55 3.15 11.43
N ARG A 54 -11.04 2.24 12.27
CA ARG A 54 -11.90 1.49 13.18
C ARG A 54 -12.58 2.38 14.25
N GLY A 55 -12.26 3.68 14.30
CA GLY A 55 -12.85 4.66 15.23
C GLY A 55 -13.83 5.67 14.60
N GLU A 56 -13.67 6.08 13.34
CA GLU A 56 -14.49 7.13 12.70
C GLU A 56 -14.60 6.90 11.17
N PRO A 57 -15.79 7.10 10.56
CA PRO A 57 -15.96 6.99 9.12
C PRO A 57 -15.35 8.20 8.39
N PHE A 58 -14.70 7.94 7.25
CA PHE A 58 -14.25 8.98 6.34
C PHE A 58 -15.39 9.72 5.64
N SER A 59 -15.09 10.93 5.19
CA SER A 59 -15.82 11.51 4.07
C SER A 59 -15.55 10.72 2.78
N VAL A 60 -16.49 10.76 1.83
CA VAL A 60 -16.31 10.13 0.51
C VAL A 60 -15.03 10.62 -0.16
N ASP A 61 -14.71 11.91 -0.05
CA ASP A 61 -13.51 12.52 -0.65
C ASP A 61 -12.20 11.96 -0.06
N GLN A 62 -12.15 11.73 1.26
CA GLN A 62 -10.97 11.15 1.91
C GLN A 62 -10.76 9.70 1.47
N ALA A 63 -11.83 8.92 1.35
CA ALA A 63 -11.76 7.54 0.87
C ALA A 63 -11.31 7.48 -0.61
N SER A 64 -11.87 8.35 -1.45
CA SER A 64 -11.48 8.48 -2.86
C SER A 64 -10.03 8.94 -3.04
N SER A 65 -9.57 9.91 -2.25
CA SER A 65 -8.18 10.36 -2.32
C SER A 65 -7.21 9.28 -1.84
N ALA A 66 -7.54 8.58 -0.76
CA ALA A 66 -6.67 7.55 -0.20
C ALA A 66 -6.48 6.37 -1.16
N ILE A 67 -7.55 5.93 -1.84
CA ILE A 67 -7.43 4.80 -2.78
C ILE A 67 -6.59 5.18 -4.00
N GLN A 68 -6.68 6.43 -4.48
CA GLN A 68 -5.84 6.91 -5.59
C GLN A 68 -4.37 6.99 -5.17
N GLU A 69 -4.08 7.59 -4.01
CA GLU A 69 -2.72 7.67 -3.48
C GLU A 69 -2.12 6.27 -3.24
N PHE A 70 -2.95 5.32 -2.78
CA PHE A 70 -2.51 3.94 -2.58
C PHE A 70 -2.21 3.22 -3.90
N LYS A 71 -3.00 3.46 -4.95
CA LYS A 71 -2.75 2.95 -6.31
C LYS A 71 -1.43 3.50 -6.87
N GLU A 72 -1.14 4.78 -6.68
CA GLU A 72 0.14 5.40 -7.08
C GLU A 72 1.33 4.76 -6.35
N VAL A 73 1.20 4.49 -5.05
CA VAL A 73 2.22 3.78 -4.27
C VAL A 73 2.50 2.39 -4.85
N LEU A 74 1.46 1.63 -5.20
CA LEU A 74 1.65 0.31 -5.80
C LEU A 74 2.24 0.37 -7.21
N GLN A 75 1.88 1.37 -8.00
CA GLN A 75 2.50 1.58 -9.30
C GLN A 75 4.01 1.84 -9.15
N ARG A 76 4.41 2.68 -8.19
CA ARG A 76 5.83 2.90 -7.86
C ARG A 76 6.50 1.64 -7.32
N ALA A 77 5.80 0.83 -6.52
CA ALA A 77 6.32 -0.44 -6.01
C ALA A 77 6.63 -1.43 -7.15
N LYS A 78 5.76 -1.52 -8.17
CA LYS A 78 6.00 -2.34 -9.36
C LYS A 78 7.29 -1.93 -10.07
N VAL A 79 7.47 -0.64 -10.28
CA VAL A 79 8.68 -0.09 -10.92
C VAL A 79 9.92 -0.40 -10.07
N ALA A 80 9.86 -0.15 -8.76
CA ALA A 80 10.99 -0.35 -7.86
C ALA A 80 11.42 -1.82 -7.78
N ILE A 81 10.48 -2.77 -7.73
CA ILE A 81 10.80 -4.21 -7.66
C ILE A 81 11.58 -4.67 -8.89
N SER A 82 11.23 -4.15 -10.08
CA SER A 82 11.94 -4.45 -11.34
C SER A 82 13.24 -3.67 -11.51
N GLY A 83 13.54 -2.72 -10.62
CA GLY A 83 14.75 -1.92 -10.65
C GLY A 83 15.98 -2.62 -10.07
N SER A 84 17.04 -1.84 -9.89
CA SER A 84 18.26 -2.20 -9.17
C SER A 84 18.02 -2.41 -7.66
N GLU A 85 18.97 -3.02 -6.97
CA GLU A 85 18.93 -3.15 -5.50
C GLU A 85 18.83 -1.80 -4.79
N GLY A 86 19.53 -0.77 -5.31
CA GLY A 86 19.46 0.59 -4.78
C GLY A 86 18.06 1.20 -4.93
N GLU A 87 17.41 0.99 -6.07
CA GLU A 87 16.03 1.46 -6.29
C GLU A 87 15.03 0.74 -5.38
N ARG A 88 15.18 -0.58 -5.19
CA ARG A 88 14.37 -1.36 -4.24
C ARG A 88 14.54 -0.84 -2.81
N LEU A 89 15.78 -0.61 -2.37
CA LEU A 89 16.06 -0.12 -1.02
C LEU A 89 15.55 1.31 -0.80
N ASN A 90 15.76 2.20 -1.77
CA ASN A 90 15.26 3.58 -1.71
C ASN A 90 13.73 3.61 -1.62
N PHE A 91 13.04 2.76 -2.39
CA PHE A 91 11.59 2.62 -2.30
C PHE A 91 11.17 2.07 -0.94
N ALA A 92 11.81 1.01 -0.45
CA ALA A 92 11.52 0.44 0.85
C ALA A 92 11.64 1.48 1.98
N ASN A 93 12.73 2.27 1.98
CA ASN A 93 12.93 3.35 2.93
C ASN A 93 11.82 4.41 2.85
N SER A 94 11.42 4.81 1.63
CA SER A 94 10.33 5.77 1.42
C SER A 94 8.99 5.25 1.94
N ILE A 95 8.68 3.97 1.74
CA ILE A 95 7.40 3.37 2.19
C ILE A 95 7.38 3.09 3.68
N ALA A 96 8.53 2.79 4.29
CA ALA A 96 8.63 2.55 5.73
C ALA A 96 8.14 3.75 6.56
N THR A 97 8.32 4.97 6.04
CA THR A 97 7.87 6.21 6.70
C THR A 97 6.60 6.81 6.07
N PHE A 98 6.06 6.18 5.02
CA PHE A 98 4.88 6.68 4.33
C PHE A 98 3.62 6.38 5.13
N ASP A 99 2.67 7.32 5.17
CA ASP A 99 1.36 7.10 5.74
C ASP A 99 0.30 7.70 4.82
N LEU A 100 -0.76 6.93 4.59
CA LEU A 100 -1.89 7.38 3.78
C LEU A 100 -2.60 8.49 4.56
N LEU A 101 -2.80 9.64 3.92
CA LEU A 101 -3.40 10.83 4.54
C LEU A 101 -2.56 11.46 5.65
N ALA A 102 -1.23 11.29 5.65
CA ALA A 102 -0.36 12.21 6.38
C ALA A 102 -0.71 13.63 5.92
N VAL A 103 -1.20 14.47 6.83
CA VAL A 103 -1.48 15.88 6.54
C VAL A 103 -0.19 16.46 5.99
N LYS A 104 -0.20 16.86 4.71
CA LYS A 104 0.90 17.66 4.15
C LYS A 104 0.90 18.96 4.92
N MET A 105 1.75 19.06 5.94
CA MET A 105 2.02 20.34 6.59
C MET A 105 2.68 21.23 5.54
N HIS A 106 1.91 22.18 5.02
CA HIS A 106 2.41 23.28 4.19
C HIS A 106 3.23 24.25 5.03
#